data_AF-A0A3P6RM21-F1
#
_entry.id   AF-A0A3P6RM21-F1
#
_cell.length_a   1.000
_cell.length_b   1.000
_cell.length_c   1.000
_cell.angle_alpha   90.00
_cell.angle_beta   90.00
_cell.angle_gamma   90.00
#
_symmetry.space_group_name_H-M   'P 1'
#
loop_
_entity.id
_entity.type
_entity.pdbx_description
1 polymer ?
#
loop_
_entity_poly.entity_id
_entity_poly.type
_entity_poly.pdbx_seq_one_letter_code
_entity_poly.pdbx_strand_id
1 'polypeptide(L)'
;MHVTGVVREVARRIYETEVIMKVQERKQEHLDAFVTEHVVFVISQVETGNGQPAKAISSKPEQFDANVVSKKIYDSSQRGVFDISSDDFSIAFPYHICFDKDLFVEHFGHYIRNAYPMAIRQETRVSDILELVHPEVPLSYESILAFKNSLFVFKMRGIGDIVHQKDEEMKPILLKGSMILIGGGNYILYISSVYVTTVRELIERNLHISDMQRHDGTRDLIMLNQSRMSQVELKVLGWSFPFDKTHAFENCKIMLIRFC
;
A
#
# COMPACT_ATOMS: atom_id res chain seq x y z
N MET A 1 15.22 -13.35 -21.54
CA MET A 1 14.69 -14.59 -22.14
C MET A 1 13.55 -15.23 -21.33
N HIS A 2 13.55 -15.13 -19.99
CA HIS A 2 12.50 -15.72 -19.15
C HIS A 2 11.13 -15.05 -19.27
N VAL A 3 11.05 -13.71 -19.24
CA VAL A 3 9.77 -12.96 -19.24
C VAL A 3 8.90 -13.29 -20.46
N THR A 4 9.50 -13.32 -21.65
CA THR A 4 8.79 -13.60 -22.91
C THR A 4 8.17 -14.99 -22.93
N GLY A 5 8.86 -16.00 -22.39
CA GLY A 5 8.34 -17.36 -22.32
C GLY A 5 7.19 -17.48 -21.32
N VAL A 6 7.36 -16.90 -20.12
CA VAL A 6 6.35 -16.93 -19.05
C VAL A 6 5.07 -16.23 -19.47
N VAL A 7 5.16 -15.00 -19.98
CA VAL A 7 3.97 -14.22 -20.37
C VAL A 7 3.21 -14.90 -21.52
N ARG A 8 3.91 -15.45 -22.52
CA ARG A 8 3.27 -16.20 -23.61
C ARG A 8 2.55 -17.44 -23.07
N GLU A 9 3.18 -18.17 -22.16
CA GLU A 9 2.58 -19.39 -21.61
C GLU A 9 1.39 -19.10 -20.70
N VAL A 10 1.43 -18.00 -19.92
CA VAL A 10 0.31 -17.51 -19.12
C VAL A 10 -0.86 -17.08 -20.02
N ALA A 11 -0.60 -16.31 -21.07
CA ALA A 11 -1.63 -15.90 -22.03
C ALA A 11 -2.34 -17.11 -22.66
N ARG A 12 -1.56 -18.12 -23.07
CA ARG A 12 -2.09 -19.34 -23.68
C ARG A 12 -2.88 -20.21 -22.71
N ARG A 13 -2.35 -20.46 -21.51
CA ARG A 13 -2.96 -21.41 -20.56
C ARG A 13 -4.10 -20.82 -19.75
N ILE A 14 -4.02 -19.55 -19.37
CA ILE A 14 -5.02 -18.92 -18.49
C ILE A 14 -6.08 -18.20 -19.30
N TYR A 15 -5.67 -17.53 -20.38
CA TYR A 15 -6.56 -16.68 -21.17
C TYR A 15 -6.89 -17.26 -22.56
N GLU A 16 -6.46 -18.49 -22.85
CA GLU A 16 -6.74 -19.19 -24.12
C GLU A 16 -6.36 -18.36 -25.35
N THR A 17 -5.32 -17.53 -25.22
CA THR A 17 -4.95 -16.54 -26.24
C THR A 17 -3.50 -16.73 -26.67
N GLU A 18 -3.29 -16.82 -27.97
CA GLU A 18 -1.96 -16.79 -28.57
C GLU A 18 -1.47 -15.35 -28.69
N VAL A 19 -0.25 -15.09 -28.18
CA VAL A 19 0.37 -13.76 -28.19
C VAL A 19 1.79 -13.83 -28.72
N ILE A 20 2.17 -12.80 -29.48
CA ILE A 20 3.53 -12.55 -29.93
C ILE A 20 4.08 -11.38 -29.12
N MET A 21 5.24 -11.59 -28.49
CA MET A 21 5.96 -10.54 -27.78
C MET A 21 7.20 -10.15 -28.57
N LYS A 22 7.37 -8.85 -28.84
CA LYS A 22 8.57 -8.28 -29.46
C LYS A 22 9.17 -7.22 -28.54
N VAL A 23 10.49 -7.19 -28.45
CA VAL A 23 11.19 -6.07 -27.80
C VAL A 23 11.00 -4.86 -28.70
N GLN A 24 10.36 -3.82 -28.17
CA GLN A 24 10.17 -2.54 -28.86
C GLN A 24 11.34 -1.61 -28.59
N GLU A 25 11.75 -1.52 -27.33
CA GLU A 25 12.77 -0.57 -26.89
C GLU A 25 13.54 -1.13 -25.69
N ARG A 26 14.79 -0.71 -25.55
CA ARG A 26 15.56 -0.83 -24.32
C ARG A 26 15.97 0.56 -23.89
N LYS A 27 15.41 1.02 -22.79
CA LYS A 27 15.78 2.28 -22.15
C LYS A 27 16.71 1.98 -20.98
N GLN A 28 17.78 2.76 -20.88
CA GLN A 28 18.65 2.74 -19.73
C GLN A 28 18.53 4.10 -19.06
N GLU A 29 17.78 4.15 -17.96
CA GLU A 29 17.64 5.37 -17.17
C GLU A 29 18.75 5.41 -16.13
N HIS A 30 19.51 6.50 -16.15
CA HIS A 30 20.49 6.80 -15.13
C HIS A 30 19.80 7.70 -14.11
N LEU A 31 19.33 7.10 -13.02
CA LEU A 31 18.98 7.85 -11.82
C LEU A 31 20.28 8.06 -11.03
N ASP A 32 20.41 9.18 -10.32
CA ASP A 32 21.67 9.63 -9.69
C ASP A 32 22.43 8.54 -8.90
N ALA A 33 21.73 7.54 -8.36
CA ALA A 33 22.32 6.44 -7.59
C ALA A 33 22.26 5.05 -8.28
N PHE A 34 21.49 4.86 -9.35
CA PHE A 34 21.36 3.54 -10.01
C PHE A 34 20.98 3.64 -11.48
N VAL A 35 21.41 2.64 -12.23
CA VAL A 35 21.05 2.43 -13.61
C VAL A 35 19.91 1.42 -13.69
N THR A 36 18.73 1.83 -14.14
CA THR A 36 17.61 0.93 -14.41
C THR A 36 17.51 0.63 -15.91
N GLU A 37 17.58 -0.65 -16.28
CA GLU A 37 17.33 -1.11 -17.64
C GLU A 37 15.84 -1.49 -17.78
N HIS A 38 15.10 -0.70 -18.54
CA HIS A 38 13.73 -0.97 -18.91
C HIS A 38 13.67 -1.56 -20.31
N VAL A 39 13.20 -2.81 -20.42
CA VAL A 39 12.90 -3.44 -21.70
C VAL A 39 11.40 -3.34 -21.96
N VAL A 40 11.03 -2.56 -22.97
CA VAL A 40 9.64 -2.39 -23.39
C VAL A 40 9.28 -3.50 -24.36
N PHE A 41 8.23 -4.24 -24.05
CA PHE A 41 7.69 -5.29 -24.91
C PHE A 41 6.38 -4.84 -25.54
N VAL A 42 6.25 -4.99 -26.86
CA VAL A 42 4.97 -4.96 -27.54
C VAL A 42 4.40 -6.38 -27.53
N ILE A 43 3.17 -6.50 -27.03
CA ILE A 43 2.41 -7.75 -26.99
C ILE A 43 1.27 -7.63 -28.00
N SER A 44 1.24 -8.52 -28.99
CA SER A 44 0.21 -8.55 -30.03
C SER A 44 -0.51 -9.90 -29.99
N GLN A 45 -1.84 -9.87 -29.97
CA GLN A 45 -2.65 -11.08 -30.08
C GLN A 45 -2.58 -11.63 -31.51
N VAL A 46 -2.48 -12.94 -31.64
CA VAL A 46 -2.60 -13.61 -32.93
C VAL A 46 -4.08 -13.90 -33.15
N GLU A 47 -4.64 -13.38 -34.25
CA GLU A 47 -6.01 -13.69 -34.64
C GLU A 47 -6.08 -15.14 -35.14
N THR A 48 -6.56 -16.04 -34.28
CA THR A 48 -6.94 -17.39 -34.68
C THR A 48 -8.34 -17.30 -35.27
N GLY A 49 -8.50 -17.64 -36.56
CA GLY A 49 -9.74 -17.48 -37.34
C GLY A 49 -10.98 -18.28 -36.90
N ASN A 50 -11.09 -18.65 -35.62
CA ASN A 50 -12.28 -19.25 -35.04
C ASN A 50 -13.02 -18.16 -34.26
N GLY A 51 -14.20 -17.77 -34.76
CA GLY A 51 -15.05 -16.69 -34.26
C GLY A 51 -15.64 -16.86 -32.86
N GLN A 52 -14.84 -17.23 -31.86
CA GLN A 52 -15.19 -17.03 -30.46
C GLN A 52 -14.88 -15.58 -30.07
N PRO A 53 -15.79 -14.89 -29.38
CA PRO A 53 -15.53 -13.54 -28.91
C PRO A 53 -14.31 -13.59 -27.97
N ALA A 54 -13.26 -12.85 -28.34
CA ALA A 54 -12.03 -12.77 -27.58
C ALA A 54 -12.33 -12.46 -26.11
N LYS A 55 -11.89 -13.32 -25.18
CA LYS A 55 -11.75 -12.95 -23.77
C LYS A 55 -10.63 -11.91 -23.73
N ALA A 56 -10.98 -10.64 -23.90
CA ALA A 56 -10.02 -9.55 -24.00
C ALA A 56 -9.10 -9.54 -22.76
N ILE A 57 -7.81 -9.75 -22.98
CA ILE A 57 -6.76 -9.59 -21.95
C ILE A 57 -6.43 -8.10 -21.79
N SER A 58 -6.87 -7.26 -22.72
CA SER A 58 -6.87 -5.83 -22.53
C SER A 58 -8.08 -5.45 -21.68
N SER A 59 -7.88 -5.34 -20.37
CA SER A 59 -8.25 -4.05 -19.81
C SER A 59 -7.43 -3.06 -20.62
N LYS A 60 -8.08 -2.14 -21.33
CA LYS A 60 -7.39 -0.88 -21.64
C LYS A 60 -6.74 -0.47 -20.32
N PRO A 61 -5.50 0.07 -20.28
CA PRO A 61 -5.17 0.86 -19.12
C PRO A 61 -6.32 1.84 -19.04
N GLU A 62 -7.18 1.70 -18.03
CA GLU A 62 -8.01 2.80 -17.61
C GLU A 62 -6.94 3.79 -17.16
N GLN A 63 -6.46 4.56 -18.13
CA GLN A 63 -6.13 5.94 -17.93
C GLN A 63 -7.33 6.39 -17.10
N PHE A 64 -7.11 6.52 -15.79
CA PHE A 64 -8.03 7.16 -14.88
C PHE A 64 -8.12 8.58 -15.40
N ASP A 65 -8.94 8.72 -16.45
CA ASP A 65 -9.13 9.95 -17.16
C ASP A 65 -10.07 10.71 -16.24
N ALA A 66 -9.45 11.52 -15.37
CA ALA A 66 -10.18 12.35 -14.42
C ALA A 66 -11.28 13.14 -15.14
N ASN A 67 -11.09 13.44 -16.43
CA ASN A 67 -12.09 14.07 -17.29
C ASN A 67 -13.35 13.22 -17.55
N VAL A 68 -13.26 11.88 -17.56
CA VAL A 68 -14.43 11.00 -17.70
C VAL A 68 -15.22 10.95 -16.39
N VAL A 69 -14.54 11.00 -15.24
CA VAL A 69 -15.19 11.12 -13.93
C VAL A 69 -15.86 12.49 -13.81
N SER A 70 -15.13 13.58 -14.09
CA SER A 70 -15.69 14.95 -14.07
C SER A 70 -16.85 15.14 -15.07
N LYS A 71 -16.80 14.53 -16.26
CA LYS A 71 -17.89 14.63 -17.24
C LYS A 71 -19.10 13.75 -16.87
N LYS A 72 -18.91 12.65 -16.14
CA LYS A 72 -20.01 11.87 -15.54
C LYS A 72 -20.66 12.56 -14.34
N ILE A 73 -19.91 13.38 -13.60
CA ILE A 73 -20.42 14.14 -12.44
C ILE A 73 -21.45 15.22 -12.88
N TYR A 74 -21.31 15.80 -14.07
CA TYR A 74 -22.27 16.81 -14.56
C TYR A 74 -23.50 16.24 -15.29
N ASP A 75 -23.57 14.91 -15.54
CA ASP A 75 -24.66 14.27 -16.30
C ASP A 75 -25.45 13.23 -15.46
N SER A 76 -25.41 13.33 -14.12
CA SER A 76 -26.01 12.35 -13.22
C SER A 76 -27.42 12.74 -12.79
N SER A 77 -28.40 12.68 -13.70
CA SER A 77 -29.81 12.54 -13.31
C SER A 77 -30.26 11.09 -13.14
N GLN A 78 -29.40 10.08 -13.38
CA GLN A 78 -29.73 8.67 -13.19
C GLN A 78 -28.48 7.82 -12.87
N ARG A 79 -28.48 7.15 -11.71
CA ARG A 79 -27.47 6.25 -11.08
C ARG A 79 -26.45 6.95 -10.18
N GLY A 80 -26.72 6.84 -8.87
CA GLY A 80 -26.02 7.52 -7.78
C GLY A 80 -24.52 7.30 -7.75
N VAL A 81 -23.80 8.39 -7.94
CA VAL A 81 -22.44 8.55 -7.44
C VAL A 81 -22.61 9.00 -5.98
N PHE A 82 -22.24 8.14 -5.03
CA PHE A 82 -22.13 8.57 -3.65
C PHE A 82 -20.78 9.28 -3.52
N ASP A 83 -20.81 10.60 -3.50
CA ASP A 83 -19.60 11.39 -3.27
C ASP A 83 -19.19 11.25 -1.81
N ILE A 84 -17.94 10.83 -1.59
CA ILE A 84 -17.30 10.86 -0.28
C ILE A 84 -16.69 12.25 -0.07
N SER A 85 -16.92 12.87 1.09
CA SER A 85 -16.27 14.14 1.39
C SER A 85 -14.75 13.93 1.59
N SER A 86 -13.96 14.99 1.42
CA SER A 86 -12.51 14.93 1.67
C SER A 86 -12.19 14.55 3.12
N ASP A 87 -13.06 14.92 4.06
CA ASP A 87 -12.91 14.62 5.48
C ASP A 87 -13.22 13.15 5.75
N ASP A 88 -14.34 12.63 5.24
CA ASP A 88 -14.70 11.21 5.32
C ASP A 88 -13.61 10.33 4.69
N PHE A 89 -13.03 10.76 3.56
CA PHE A 89 -11.90 10.09 2.93
C PHE A 89 -10.65 10.08 3.83
N SER A 90 -10.38 11.19 4.53
CA SER A 90 -9.26 11.31 5.46
C SER A 90 -9.41 10.45 6.70
N ILE A 91 -10.64 10.23 7.15
CA ILE A 91 -10.97 9.30 8.24
C ILE A 91 -10.87 7.86 7.76
N ALA A 92 -11.40 7.55 6.58
CA ALA A 92 -11.36 6.21 5.99
C ALA A 92 -9.93 5.74 5.70
N PHE A 93 -9.06 6.63 5.20
CA PHE A 93 -7.68 6.32 4.86
C PHE A 93 -6.71 7.15 5.70
N PRO A 94 -6.53 6.84 6.99
CA PRO A 94 -5.86 7.75 7.93
C PRO A 94 -4.37 8.00 7.64
N TYR A 95 -3.70 7.08 6.93
CA TYR A 95 -2.27 7.15 6.60
C TYR A 95 -1.98 7.62 5.17
N HIS A 96 -3.00 8.03 4.41
CA HIS A 96 -2.79 8.46 3.03
C HIS A 96 -2.08 9.82 2.94
N ILE A 97 -1.35 10.04 1.85
CA ILE A 97 -0.76 11.34 1.50
C ILE A 97 -0.93 11.57 -0.01
N CYS A 98 -1.42 12.74 -0.39
CA CYS A 98 -1.50 13.21 -1.76
C CYS A 98 -0.53 14.39 -1.92
N PHE A 99 0.25 14.39 -3.00
CA PHE A 99 1.27 15.40 -3.27
C PHE A 99 1.45 15.64 -4.77
N ASP A 100 2.04 16.77 -5.13
CA ASP A 100 2.31 17.16 -6.51
C ASP A 100 3.64 16.59 -7.06
N LYS A 101 4.02 17.01 -8.28
CA LYS A 101 5.27 16.57 -8.93
C LYS A 101 6.53 17.06 -8.23
N ASP A 102 6.43 18.15 -7.50
CA ASP A 102 7.54 18.73 -6.73
C ASP A 102 7.59 18.18 -5.30
N LEU A 103 6.77 17.17 -5.01
CA LEU A 103 6.64 16.48 -3.72
C LEU A 103 6.08 17.35 -2.60
N PHE A 104 5.37 18.43 -2.93
CA PHE A 104 4.64 19.22 -1.95
C PHE A 104 3.29 18.57 -1.64
N VAL A 105 3.00 18.50 -0.34
CA VAL A 105 1.80 17.86 0.17
C VAL A 105 0.56 18.69 -0.16
N GLU A 106 -0.45 18.05 -0.75
CA GLU A 106 -1.74 18.65 -1.11
C GLU A 106 -2.87 18.23 -0.17
N HIS A 107 -2.85 16.97 0.26
CA HIS A 107 -3.88 16.40 1.15
C HIS A 107 -3.30 15.22 1.92
N PHE A 108 -3.82 14.94 3.12
CA PHE A 108 -3.31 13.86 3.96
C PHE A 108 -4.36 13.39 4.95
N GLY A 109 -4.25 12.10 5.28
CA GLY A 109 -5.17 11.42 6.18
C GLY A 109 -5.10 11.93 7.61
N HIS A 110 -6.15 11.62 8.37
CA HIS A 110 -6.35 12.14 9.72
C HIS A 110 -5.20 11.78 10.67
N TYR A 111 -4.60 10.59 10.55
CA TYR A 111 -3.46 10.22 11.38
C TYR A 111 -2.21 11.04 11.05
N ILE A 112 -1.90 11.20 9.76
CA ILE A 112 -0.77 12.05 9.31
C ILE A 112 -0.95 13.48 9.82
N ARG A 113 -2.17 14.02 9.74
CA ARG A 113 -2.50 15.37 10.22
C ARG A 113 -2.20 15.56 11.71
N ASN A 114 -2.64 14.60 12.52
CA ASN A 114 -2.46 14.67 13.96
C ASN A 114 -1.00 14.45 14.36
N ALA A 115 -0.28 13.62 13.62
CA ALA A 115 1.12 13.33 13.88
C ALA A 115 2.06 14.48 13.46
N TYR A 116 1.69 15.25 12.43
CA TYR A 116 2.44 16.40 11.93
C TYR A 116 1.55 17.65 11.91
N PRO A 117 1.22 18.24 13.07
CA PRO A 117 0.35 19.42 13.12
C PRO A 117 0.96 20.67 12.46
N MET A 118 2.28 20.66 12.24
CA MET A 118 3.01 21.73 11.54
C MET A 118 3.04 21.53 10.02
N ALA A 119 2.52 20.42 9.50
CA ALA A 119 2.47 20.18 8.07
C ALA A 119 1.43 21.10 7.41
N ILE A 120 1.89 21.93 6.49
CA ILE A 120 1.08 22.90 5.77
C ILE A 120 0.99 22.48 4.30
N ARG A 121 -0.24 22.51 3.77
CA ARG A 121 -0.52 22.25 2.38
C ARG A 121 0.28 23.19 1.47
N GLN A 122 0.89 22.65 0.42
CA GLN A 122 1.72 23.36 -0.56
C GLN A 122 3.01 23.99 -0.01
N GLU A 123 3.36 23.75 1.26
CA GLU A 123 4.60 24.24 1.87
C GLU A 123 5.46 23.09 2.41
N THR A 124 4.83 22.06 2.97
CA THR A 124 5.52 20.88 3.49
C THR A 124 5.79 19.87 2.39
N ARG A 125 7.03 19.39 2.32
CA ARG A 125 7.41 18.31 1.41
C ARG A 125 7.13 16.95 2.03
N VAL A 126 6.85 15.96 1.19
CA VAL A 126 6.70 14.57 1.63
C VAL A 126 7.96 14.10 2.37
N SER A 127 9.14 14.53 1.93
CA SER A 127 10.44 14.22 2.55
C SER A 127 10.61 14.74 3.97
N ASP A 128 9.82 15.74 4.37
CA ASP A 128 9.90 16.34 5.70
C ASP A 128 9.19 15.46 6.74
N ILE A 129 8.18 14.70 6.30
CA ILE A 129 7.34 13.84 7.13
C ILE A 129 7.61 12.35 6.92
N LEU A 130 8.09 11.95 5.75
CA LEU A 130 8.36 10.57 5.38
C LEU A 130 9.78 10.41 4.83
N GLU A 131 10.34 9.22 5.04
CA GLU A 131 11.59 8.78 4.43
C GLU A 131 11.33 7.50 3.65
N LEU A 132 11.71 7.47 2.37
CA LEU A 132 11.54 6.30 1.52
C LEU A 132 12.50 5.19 1.97
N VAL A 133 11.95 4.02 2.31
CA VAL A 133 12.70 2.82 2.71
C VAL A 133 12.74 1.79 1.58
N HIS A 134 11.62 1.62 0.88
CA HIS A 134 11.54 0.71 -0.26
C HIS A 134 10.65 1.30 -1.36
N PRO A 135 11.06 1.25 -2.64
CA PRO A 135 12.36 0.82 -3.14
C PRO A 135 13.52 1.69 -2.63
N GLU A 136 14.73 1.13 -2.53
CA GLU A 136 15.93 1.82 -2.04
C GLU A 136 16.47 2.78 -3.11
N VAL A 137 15.71 3.85 -3.40
CA VAL A 137 16.03 4.87 -4.39
C VAL A 137 15.80 6.28 -3.83
N PRO A 138 16.44 7.34 -4.36
CA PRO A 138 16.06 8.71 -4.03
C PRO A 138 14.59 8.95 -4.31
N LEU A 139 13.92 9.62 -3.38
CA LEU A 139 12.52 10.01 -3.55
C LEU A 139 12.45 11.17 -4.55
N SER A 140 11.92 10.89 -5.75
CA SER A 140 11.59 11.88 -6.77
C SER A 140 10.31 11.46 -7.50
N TYR A 141 9.70 12.36 -8.25
CA TYR A 141 8.53 12.03 -9.06
C TYR A 141 8.86 10.96 -10.12
N GLU A 142 10.03 11.06 -10.74
CA GLU A 142 10.53 10.13 -11.74
C GLU A 142 10.76 8.74 -11.15
N SER A 143 11.39 8.65 -9.98
CA SER A 143 11.61 7.37 -9.33
C SER A 143 10.28 6.72 -8.91
N ILE A 144 9.30 7.51 -8.43
CA ILE A 144 7.96 6.99 -8.16
C ILE A 144 7.30 6.45 -9.43
N LEU A 145 7.40 7.15 -10.56
CA LEU A 145 6.84 6.68 -11.82
C LEU A 145 7.49 5.37 -12.30
N ALA A 146 8.82 5.27 -12.18
CA ALA A 146 9.58 4.08 -12.57
C ALA A 146 9.16 2.84 -11.76
N PHE A 147 8.82 3.03 -10.48
CA PHE A 147 8.44 1.97 -9.56
C PHE A 147 6.94 1.94 -9.22
N LYS A 148 6.06 2.64 -9.95
CA LYS A 148 4.64 2.84 -9.56
C LYS A 148 3.84 1.56 -9.26
N ASN A 149 4.19 0.46 -9.93
CA ASN A 149 3.53 -0.84 -9.78
C ASN A 149 4.17 -1.71 -8.68
N SER A 150 5.20 -1.22 -8.02
CA SER A 150 5.84 -1.84 -6.87
C SER A 150 5.20 -1.38 -5.56
N LEU A 151 5.42 -2.15 -4.50
CA LEU A 151 5.08 -1.73 -3.14
C LEU A 151 6.06 -0.64 -2.69
N PHE A 152 5.52 0.42 -2.07
CA PHE A 152 6.31 1.45 -1.42
C PHE A 152 6.23 1.33 0.09
N VAL A 153 7.38 1.41 0.75
CA VAL A 153 7.50 1.47 2.21
C VAL A 153 8.15 2.78 2.60
N PHE A 154 7.47 3.55 3.43
CA PHE A 154 8.00 4.78 4.02
C PHE A 154 8.14 4.64 5.52
N LYS A 155 9.18 5.27 6.06
CA LYS A 155 9.37 5.49 7.49
C LYS A 155 8.85 6.87 7.86
N MET A 156 8.05 6.96 8.91
CA MET A 156 7.59 8.24 9.44
C MET A 156 8.72 8.92 10.23
N ARG A 157 8.96 10.22 9.99
CA ARG A 157 9.99 11.01 10.69
C ARG A 157 9.47 11.56 12.02
N GLY A 158 10.29 11.63 13.07
CA GLY A 158 9.98 12.37 14.30
C GLY A 158 8.83 11.85 15.19
N ILE A 159 7.94 10.96 14.75
CA ILE A 159 6.86 10.41 15.60
C ILE A 159 7.41 9.48 16.70
N GLY A 160 8.65 8.99 16.54
CA GLY A 160 9.41 8.32 17.61
C GLY A 160 10.04 9.26 18.64
N ASP A 161 10.00 10.59 18.43
CA ASP A 161 10.74 11.57 19.24
C ASP A 161 9.85 12.59 19.97
N ILE A 162 8.60 12.80 19.54
CA ILE A 162 7.87 14.04 19.88
C ILE A 162 6.83 13.89 21.01
N VAL A 163 6.41 12.68 21.41
CA VAL A 163 5.32 12.53 22.41
C VAL A 163 5.74 11.87 23.73
N HIS A 164 6.84 11.12 23.80
CA HIS A 164 7.36 10.62 25.07
C HIS A 164 8.89 10.74 25.14
N GLN A 165 9.37 11.03 26.35
CA GLN A 165 10.77 11.24 26.71
C GLN A 165 11.72 10.29 26.00
N LYS A 166 12.85 10.83 25.51
CA LYS A 166 14.19 10.22 25.35
C LYS A 166 14.36 8.79 25.91
N ASP A 167 13.64 7.82 25.38
CA ASP A 167 13.96 6.41 25.53
C ASP A 167 14.36 5.93 24.16
N GLU A 168 15.63 5.52 24.04
CA GLU A 168 16.30 5.06 22.83
C GLU A 168 15.68 3.76 22.23
N GLU A 169 14.48 3.36 22.64
CA GLU A 169 13.91 2.03 22.35
C GLU A 169 12.70 2.02 21.40
N MET A 170 12.07 3.15 21.08
CA MET A 170 10.86 3.11 20.26
C MET A 170 11.18 2.93 18.77
N LYS A 171 10.71 1.82 18.19
CA LYS A 171 10.92 1.54 16.76
C LYS A 171 10.10 2.52 15.91
N PRO A 172 10.63 2.95 14.75
CA PRO A 172 9.90 3.86 13.90
C PRO A 172 8.67 3.20 13.28
N ILE A 173 7.65 4.02 13.03
CA ILE A 173 6.45 3.61 12.31
C ILE A 173 6.80 3.52 10.82
N LEU A 174 6.53 2.36 10.24
CA LEU A 174 6.63 2.13 8.81
C LEU A 174 5.22 2.09 8.22
N LEU A 175 5.05 2.70 7.06
CA LEU A 175 3.85 2.66 6.25
C LEU A 175 4.15 1.86 4.98
N LYS A 176 3.31 0.90 4.63
CA LYS A 176 3.37 0.16 3.37
C LYS A 176 2.16 0.52 2.53
N GLY A 177 2.36 0.69 1.22
CA GLY A 177 1.30 1.18 0.36
C GLY A 177 1.64 1.18 -1.11
N SER A 178 0.70 1.65 -1.92
CA SER A 178 0.84 1.79 -3.37
C SER A 178 0.69 3.25 -3.79
N MET A 179 1.29 3.56 -4.94
CA MET A 179 1.21 4.87 -5.57
C MET A 179 0.13 4.89 -6.64
N ILE A 180 -0.75 5.89 -6.61
CA ILE A 180 -1.82 6.06 -7.57
C ILE A 180 -1.69 7.45 -8.20
N LEU A 181 -1.59 7.50 -9.53
CA LEU A 181 -1.57 8.76 -10.27
C LEU A 181 -3.00 9.28 -10.42
N ILE A 182 -3.22 10.53 -10.04
CA ILE A 182 -4.51 11.20 -10.18
C ILE A 182 -4.36 12.55 -10.89
N GLY A 183 -5.46 13.15 -11.32
CA GLY A 183 -5.46 14.46 -12.00
C GLY A 183 -4.63 14.47 -13.27
N GLY A 184 -4.70 13.41 -14.08
CA GLY A 184 -3.90 13.27 -15.31
C GLY A 184 -2.39 13.06 -15.05
N GLY A 185 -2.01 12.67 -13.83
CA GLY A 185 -0.62 12.49 -13.41
C GLY A 185 0.02 13.72 -12.79
N ASN A 186 -0.75 14.79 -12.54
CA ASN A 186 -0.23 15.96 -11.82
C ASN A 186 -0.05 15.72 -10.33
N TYR A 187 -0.74 14.72 -9.77
CA TYR A 187 -0.63 14.38 -8.36
C TYR A 187 -0.42 12.88 -8.20
N ILE A 188 0.24 12.53 -7.10
CA ILE A 188 0.42 11.16 -6.63
C ILE A 188 -0.33 11.02 -5.31
N LEU A 189 -1.17 10.00 -5.22
CA LEU A 189 -1.83 9.56 -4.01
C LEU A 189 -1.15 8.29 -3.51
N TYR A 190 -0.50 8.38 -2.36
CA TYR A 190 0.01 7.24 -1.62
C TYR A 190 -1.07 6.74 -0.66
N ILE A 191 -1.71 5.61 -1.00
CA ILE A 191 -2.62 4.90 -0.09
C ILE A 191 -1.81 3.87 0.67
N SER A 192 -1.84 3.96 2.00
CA SER A 192 -1.00 3.13 2.86
C SER A 192 -1.69 2.67 4.13
N SER A 193 -1.11 1.63 4.72
CA SER A 193 -1.43 1.10 6.04
C SER A 193 -0.13 0.93 6.83
N VAL A 194 -0.23 0.88 8.15
CA VAL A 194 0.92 0.58 9.00
C VAL A 194 1.53 -0.78 8.61
N TYR A 195 2.84 -0.82 8.46
CA TYR A 195 3.57 -2.04 8.18
C TYR A 195 3.89 -2.80 9.48
N VAL A 196 2.90 -3.57 9.93
CA VAL A 196 2.97 -4.46 11.10
C VAL A 196 2.26 -5.78 10.80
N THR A 197 2.67 -6.85 11.48
CA THR A 197 2.13 -8.20 11.29
C THR A 197 1.79 -8.90 12.62
N THR A 198 2.29 -8.39 13.75
CA THR A 198 2.07 -8.98 15.08
C THR A 198 1.67 -7.93 16.11
N VAL A 199 1.04 -8.35 17.22
CA VAL A 199 0.72 -7.47 18.35
C VAL A 199 2.00 -6.96 19.04
N ARG A 200 3.06 -7.77 19.06
CA ARG A 200 4.35 -7.35 19.60
C ARG A 200 4.91 -6.16 18.82
N GLU A 201 4.85 -6.20 17.49
CA GLU A 201 5.32 -5.10 16.63
C GLU A 201 4.52 -3.81 16.79
N LEU A 202 3.23 -3.91 17.14
CA LEU A 202 2.40 -2.75 17.52
C LEU A 202 2.88 -2.13 18.82
N ILE A 203 3.12 -2.95 19.86
CA ILE A 203 3.61 -2.49 21.16
C ILE A 203 5.00 -1.83 21.02
N GLU A 204 5.91 -2.44 20.26
CA GLU A 204 7.26 -1.90 20.00
C GLU A 204 7.26 -0.54 19.26
N ARG A 205 6.12 -0.17 18.65
CA ARG A 205 5.92 1.10 17.93
C ARG A 205 4.88 1.99 18.60
N ASN A 206 4.43 1.64 19.81
CA ASN A 206 3.38 2.34 20.55
C ASN A 206 2.09 2.57 19.74
N LEU A 207 1.67 1.56 18.97
CA LEU A 207 0.45 1.59 18.18
C LEU A 207 -0.62 0.70 18.81
N HIS A 208 -1.89 1.10 18.66
CA HIS A 208 -3.02 0.31 19.13
C HIS A 208 -3.84 -0.23 17.97
N ILE A 209 -4.39 -1.45 18.14
CA ILE A 209 -5.33 -2.04 17.18
C ILE A 209 -6.60 -1.20 17.04
N SER A 210 -7.01 -0.51 18.11
CA SER A 210 -8.16 0.41 18.10
C SER A 210 -8.01 1.54 17.08
N ASP A 211 -6.78 1.97 16.82
CA ASP A 211 -6.47 3.08 15.92
C ASP A 211 -6.47 2.65 14.45
N MET A 212 -6.52 1.33 14.20
CA MET A 212 -6.62 0.76 12.86
C MET A 212 -8.08 0.67 12.41
N GLN A 213 -8.34 1.17 11.20
CA GLN A 213 -9.67 1.13 10.61
C GLN A 213 -10.20 -0.28 10.49
N ARG A 214 -11.51 -0.47 10.70
CA ARG A 214 -12.14 -1.80 10.69
C ARG A 214 -12.03 -2.54 9.35
N HIS A 215 -11.90 -1.80 8.26
CA HIS A 215 -11.77 -2.34 6.92
C HIS A 215 -10.30 -2.56 6.51
N ASP A 216 -9.33 -2.16 7.34
CA ASP A 216 -7.91 -2.38 7.05
C ASP A 216 -7.58 -3.87 7.25
N GLY A 217 -7.25 -4.56 6.15
CA GLY A 217 -6.89 -5.98 6.19
C GLY A 217 -5.66 -6.30 7.04
N THR A 218 -4.81 -5.32 7.35
CA THR A 218 -3.67 -5.49 8.27
C THR A 218 -4.16 -5.78 9.68
N ARG A 219 -5.30 -5.21 10.10
CA ARG A 219 -5.91 -5.47 11.41
C ARG A 219 -6.29 -6.94 11.55
N ASP A 220 -6.97 -7.49 10.55
CA ASP A 220 -7.37 -8.89 10.52
C ASP A 220 -6.15 -9.82 10.46
N LEU A 221 -5.13 -9.47 9.68
CA LEU A 221 -3.87 -10.21 9.62
C LEU A 221 -3.21 -10.33 10.99
N ILE A 222 -3.14 -9.24 11.75
CA ILE A 222 -2.53 -9.26 13.10
C ILE A 222 -3.32 -10.17 14.03
N MET A 223 -4.66 -10.07 14.03
CA MET A 223 -5.54 -10.92 14.85
C MET A 223 -5.41 -12.40 14.48
N LEU A 224 -5.38 -12.73 13.19
CA LEU A 224 -5.16 -14.09 12.68
C LEU A 224 -3.80 -14.63 13.12
N ASN A 225 -2.75 -13.82 13.00
CA ASN A 225 -1.41 -14.19 13.45
C ASN A 225 -1.36 -14.47 14.96
N GLN A 226 -2.04 -13.66 15.78
CA GLN A 226 -2.13 -13.93 17.22
C GLN A 226 -2.86 -15.24 17.52
N SER A 227 -4.04 -15.46 16.93
CA SER A 227 -4.80 -16.71 17.09
C SER A 227 -3.95 -17.93 16.71
N ARG A 228 -3.21 -17.84 15.59
CA ARG A 228 -2.31 -18.90 15.15
C ARG A 228 -1.19 -19.16 16.16
N MET A 229 -0.56 -18.11 16.70
CA MET A 229 0.51 -18.24 17.71
C MET A 229 0.01 -18.89 18.99
N SER A 230 -1.14 -18.46 19.52
CA SER A 230 -1.74 -19.05 20.72
C SER A 230 -2.10 -20.53 20.53
N GLN A 231 -2.59 -20.92 19.34
CA GLN A 231 -2.86 -22.34 19.05
C GLN A 231 -1.58 -23.18 19.02
N VAL A 232 -0.47 -22.63 18.50
CA VAL A 232 0.83 -23.31 18.51
C VAL A 232 1.33 -23.48 19.94
N GLU A 233 1.25 -22.45 20.77
CA GLU A 233 1.64 -22.52 22.19
C GLU A 233 0.83 -23.56 22.96
N LEU A 234 -0.48 -23.60 22.80
CA LEU A 234 -1.34 -24.61 23.42
C LEU A 234 -0.99 -26.03 22.95
N LYS A 235 -0.66 -26.19 21.67
CA LYS A 235 -0.19 -27.49 21.15
C LYS A 235 1.17 -27.87 21.74
N VAL A 236 2.12 -26.95 21.88
CA VAL A 236 3.43 -27.28 22.48
C VAL A 236 3.31 -27.60 23.97
N LEU A 237 2.51 -26.82 24.70
CA LEU A 237 2.27 -27.01 26.15
C LEU A 237 1.46 -28.28 26.45
N GLY A 238 0.47 -28.60 25.59
CA GLY A 238 -0.31 -29.84 25.71
C GLY A 238 0.50 -31.13 25.53
N TRP A 239 1.72 -31.03 24.99
CA TRP A 239 2.64 -32.17 24.84
C TRP A 239 3.70 -32.24 25.96
N SER A 240 3.79 -31.20 26.81
CA SER A 240 4.89 -31.08 27.79
C SER A 240 4.48 -31.25 29.25
N PHE A 241 3.21 -31.06 29.64
CA PHE A 241 2.76 -31.25 31.04
C PHE A 241 1.27 -31.66 31.15
N PRO A 242 0.86 -32.41 32.20
CA PRO A 242 -0.55 -32.60 32.51
C PRO A 242 -1.18 -31.26 32.92
N PHE A 243 -2.25 -30.90 32.22
CA PHE A 243 -2.99 -29.64 32.30
C PHE A 243 -3.32 -29.17 33.75
N ASP A 244 -2.74 -28.07 34.21
CA ASP A 244 -3.31 -27.24 35.28
C ASP A 244 -3.91 -25.96 34.67
N LYS A 245 -5.23 -25.81 34.80
CA LYS A 245 -6.06 -24.82 34.10
C LYS A 245 -6.01 -23.41 34.70
N THR A 246 -5.25 -23.21 35.77
CA THR A 246 -5.26 -21.96 36.55
C THR A 246 -4.33 -20.88 35.99
N HIS A 247 -3.17 -21.24 35.43
CA HIS A 247 -2.18 -20.27 34.93
C HIS A 247 -2.46 -19.69 33.53
N ALA A 248 -3.26 -20.35 32.70
CA ALA A 248 -3.57 -19.86 31.34
C ALA A 248 -4.54 -18.66 31.33
N PHE A 249 -5.32 -18.48 32.40
CA PHE A 249 -6.33 -17.42 32.48
C PHE A 249 -5.77 -16.05 32.88
N GLU A 250 -4.64 -15.99 33.58
CA GLU A 250 -4.04 -14.70 33.98
C GLU A 250 -3.39 -13.97 32.79
N ASN A 251 -2.69 -14.70 31.91
CA ASN A 251 -2.08 -14.10 30.71
C ASN A 251 -3.13 -13.63 29.69
N CYS A 252 -4.31 -14.25 29.66
CA CYS A 252 -5.42 -13.83 28.80
C CYS A 252 -6.17 -12.60 29.38
N LYS A 253 -6.25 -12.48 30.71
CA LYS A 253 -6.88 -11.35 31.39
C LYS A 253 -6.07 -10.06 31.30
N ILE A 254 -4.74 -10.13 31.34
CA ILE A 254 -3.88 -8.95 31.16
C ILE A 254 -4.06 -8.36 29.75
N MET A 255 -4.38 -9.18 28.75
CA MET A 255 -4.63 -8.71 27.38
C MET A 255 -6.00 -8.00 27.26
N LEU A 256 -7.07 -8.47 27.91
CA LEU A 256 -8.38 -7.81 27.81
C LEU A 256 -8.45 -6.42 28.45
N ILE A 257 -7.63 -6.12 29.47
CA ILE A 257 -7.69 -4.84 30.19
C ILE A 257 -7.05 -3.69 29.38
N ARG A 258 -6.28 -3.98 28.32
CA ARG A 258 -5.71 -2.95 27.41
C ARG A 258 -6.47 -2.77 26.09
N PHE A 259 -7.64 -3.41 25.93
CA PHE A 259 -8.44 -3.37 24.70
C PHE A 259 -9.75 -2.57 24.82
N CYS A 260 -9.93 -1.80 25.90
CA CYS A 260 -10.99 -0.78 26.04
C CYS A 260 -10.37 0.62 26.07
#